data_AF-A0A7S0XFY6-F1
#
_entry.id   AF-A0A7S0XFY6-F1
#
_cell.length_a   1.000
_cell.length_b   1.000
_cell.length_c   1.000
_cell.angle_alpha   90.00
_cell.angle_beta   90.00
_cell.angle_gamma   90.00
#
_symmetry.space_group_name_H-M   'P 1'
#
loop_
_entity.id
_entity.type
_entity.pdbx_description
1 polymer ?
#
loop_
_entity_poly.entity_id
_entity_poly.type
_entity_poly.pdbx_seq_one_letter_code
_entity_poly.pdbx_strand_id
1 'polypeptide(L)'
;QETLSNCIWLKALLPLQAPLSTMRIITSSIYPRSTNKDYDLSLDKTIDYGKSTENGIDIDISKYIKPLSAVLRLGRAGALTDHTSIFYNIDLKSHKITHGSTNSHWYQIGLWKNLSSLWSSKLGLDSRNHFNIHPDPPNPQVVGKLVPDMDKAIKIVTESHYKMMKDVPLVGWDVAFTTEGIFLLEVNLSCNFFQGDFDMSYYIKFMNDYFIDLQLYQDNKKNE
;
A
#
# COMPACT_ATOMS: atom_id res chain seq x y z
N GLN A 1 14.80 18.20 -10.42
CA GLN A 1 13.66 17.84 -9.57
C GLN A 1 14.04 18.20 -8.14
N GLU A 2 13.18 18.92 -7.41
CA GLU A 2 13.46 19.27 -6.02
C GLU A 2 13.47 18.01 -5.15
N THR A 3 14.36 17.97 -4.16
CA THR A 3 14.51 16.82 -3.26
C THR A 3 13.46 16.91 -2.16
N LEU A 4 12.57 15.91 -2.11
CA LEU A 4 11.59 15.78 -1.02
C LEU A 4 12.26 15.27 0.26
N SER A 5 11.83 15.78 1.40
CA SER A 5 12.34 15.39 2.72
C SER A 5 11.25 14.74 3.56
N ASN A 6 11.58 13.68 4.29
CA ASN A 6 10.67 13.06 5.26
C ASN A 6 10.13 14.11 6.25
N CYS A 7 8.82 14.05 6.52
CA CYS A 7 8.19 14.87 7.56
C CYS A 7 8.71 14.55 8.98
N ILE A 8 8.38 15.42 9.94
CA ILE A 8 8.93 15.35 11.31
C ILE A 8 8.61 14.03 12.01
N TRP A 9 7.35 13.58 11.97
CA TRP A 9 6.95 12.36 12.66
C TRP A 9 7.64 11.13 12.07
N LEU A 10 7.82 11.10 10.75
CA LEU A 10 8.45 9.97 10.05
C LEU A 10 9.96 9.93 10.34
N LYS A 11 10.62 11.10 10.39
CA LYS A 11 12.02 11.20 10.84
C LYS A 11 12.25 10.63 12.24
N ALA A 12 11.28 10.74 13.14
CA ALA A 12 11.39 10.17 14.49
C ALA A 12 11.36 8.62 14.50
N LEU A 13 10.95 7.98 13.39
CA LEU A 13 10.92 6.53 13.22
C LEU A 13 12.12 6.00 12.43
N LEU A 14 13.00 6.90 11.95
CA LEU A 14 14.08 6.57 11.03
C LEU A 14 15.45 6.63 11.70
N PRO A 15 16.42 5.85 11.21
CA PRO A 15 17.81 6.05 11.59
C PRO A 15 18.37 7.33 10.96
N LEU A 16 19.57 7.72 11.40
CA LEU A 16 20.30 8.83 10.79
C LEU A 16 20.56 8.55 9.31
N GLN A 17 20.40 9.59 8.48
CA GLN A 17 20.65 9.52 7.03
C GLN A 17 19.83 8.46 6.29
N ALA A 18 18.62 8.16 6.77
CA ALA A 18 17.68 7.36 5.99
C ALA A 18 17.21 8.12 4.74
N PRO A 19 16.99 7.43 3.61
CA PRO A 19 16.40 8.05 2.42
C PRO A 19 14.93 8.42 2.65
N LEU A 20 14.31 9.06 1.65
CA LEU A 20 12.87 9.31 1.64
C LEU A 20 12.13 7.99 1.83
N SER A 21 11.26 7.94 2.83
CA SER A 21 10.41 6.80 3.13
C SER A 21 9.04 7.02 2.49
N THR A 22 8.41 5.93 2.09
CA THR A 22 7.18 5.97 1.31
C THR A 22 6.19 4.96 1.86
N MET A 23 4.91 5.15 1.56
CA MET A 23 3.85 4.25 1.94
C MET A 23 3.18 3.71 0.67
N ARG A 24 3.13 2.39 0.55
CA ARG A 24 2.31 1.72 -0.46
C ARG A 24 0.89 1.63 0.06
N ILE A 25 -0.07 2.29 -0.59
CA ILE A 25 -1.50 2.09 -0.34
C ILE A 25 -2.10 1.39 -1.56
N ILE A 26 -2.76 0.25 -1.35
CA ILE A 26 -3.44 -0.47 -2.41
C ILE A 26 -4.92 -0.11 -2.39
N THR A 27 -5.46 0.23 -3.55
CA THR A 27 -6.88 0.52 -3.76
C THR A 27 -7.47 -0.44 -4.78
N SER A 28 -8.72 -0.86 -4.56
CA SER A 28 -9.54 -1.54 -5.55
C SER A 28 -10.60 -0.61 -6.11
N SER A 29 -10.96 -0.82 -7.38
CA SER A 29 -12.11 -0.20 -8.03
C SER A 29 -13.15 -1.25 -8.39
N ILE A 30 -14.42 -0.95 -8.14
CA ILE A 30 -15.56 -1.68 -8.69
C ILE A 30 -16.32 -0.87 -9.75
N TYR A 31 -15.77 0.27 -10.19
CA TYR A 31 -16.46 1.19 -11.10
C TYR A 31 -16.96 0.53 -12.40
N PRO A 32 -16.17 -0.30 -13.12
CA PRO A 32 -16.66 -1.05 -14.28
C PRO A 32 -17.90 -1.90 -14.03
N ARG A 33 -18.14 -2.26 -12.76
CA ARG A 33 -19.19 -3.17 -12.30
C ARG A 33 -20.36 -2.47 -11.61
N SER A 34 -20.29 -1.16 -11.36
CA SER A 34 -21.25 -0.48 -10.48
C SER A 34 -22.69 -0.46 -11.01
N THR A 35 -22.94 -0.94 -12.22
CA THR A 35 -24.28 -1.15 -12.76
C THR A 35 -25.01 -2.31 -12.06
N ASN A 36 -24.28 -3.21 -11.40
CA ASN A 36 -24.83 -4.29 -10.57
C ASN A 36 -25.04 -3.82 -9.12
N LYS A 37 -26.29 -3.82 -8.66
CA LYS A 37 -26.76 -3.27 -7.37
C LYS A 37 -26.27 -3.98 -6.10
N ASP A 38 -25.49 -5.05 -6.23
CA ASP A 38 -25.20 -5.98 -5.13
C ASP A 38 -23.84 -5.79 -4.45
N TYR A 39 -23.07 -4.76 -4.83
CA TYR A 39 -21.75 -4.49 -4.26
C TYR A 39 -21.80 -3.39 -3.21
N ASP A 40 -21.95 -3.78 -1.96
CA ASP A 40 -21.68 -2.91 -0.81
C ASP A 40 -20.20 -3.02 -0.44
N LEU A 41 -19.45 -1.93 -0.56
CA LEU A 41 -18.03 -1.89 -0.16
C LEU A 41 -17.85 -1.86 1.36
N SER A 42 -18.93 -1.63 2.12
CA SER A 42 -19.00 -1.58 3.58
C SER A 42 -17.83 -0.81 4.19
N LEU A 43 -17.63 0.43 3.72
CA LEU A 43 -16.52 1.29 4.14
C LEU A 43 -16.84 2.01 5.46
N ASP A 44 -15.77 2.41 6.16
CA ASP A 44 -15.91 3.21 7.37
C ASP A 44 -16.42 4.61 7.01
N LYS A 45 -17.67 4.90 7.37
CA LYS A 45 -18.34 6.17 7.04
C LYS A 45 -17.72 7.39 7.74
N THR A 46 -16.79 7.20 8.66
CA THR A 46 -16.06 8.28 9.32
C THR A 46 -14.88 8.80 8.50
N ILE A 47 -14.42 8.04 7.50
CA ILE A 47 -13.31 8.40 6.63
C ILE A 47 -13.85 9.15 5.39
N ASP A 48 -13.26 10.30 5.08
CA ASP A 48 -13.53 11.02 3.84
C ASP A 48 -12.73 10.40 2.68
N TYR A 49 -13.37 9.55 1.88
CA TYR A 49 -12.76 8.94 0.69
C TYR A 49 -12.71 9.89 -0.53
N GLY A 50 -13.17 11.12 -0.37
CA GLY A 50 -13.18 12.14 -1.40
C GLY A 50 -14.42 12.14 -2.27
N LYS A 51 -14.50 13.18 -3.10
CA LYS A 51 -15.60 13.43 -4.04
C LYS A 51 -15.03 13.73 -5.41
N SER A 52 -15.78 13.35 -6.43
CA SER A 52 -15.53 13.77 -7.81
C SER A 52 -16.78 14.43 -8.37
N THR A 53 -16.65 15.15 -9.48
CA THR A 53 -17.79 15.69 -10.21
C THR A 53 -17.71 15.20 -11.64
N GLU A 54 -18.75 14.53 -12.11
CA GLU A 54 -18.87 14.07 -13.51
C GLU A 54 -20.14 14.65 -14.11
N ASN A 55 -20.02 15.38 -15.22
CA ASN A 55 -21.15 16.03 -15.89
C ASN A 55 -22.00 16.92 -14.96
N GLY A 56 -21.37 17.57 -13.98
CA GLY A 56 -22.05 18.43 -12.99
C GLY A 56 -22.74 17.67 -11.85
N ILE A 57 -22.56 16.35 -11.77
CA ILE A 57 -23.12 15.50 -10.72
C ILE A 57 -22.00 15.13 -9.74
N ASP A 58 -22.25 15.36 -8.46
CA ASP A 58 -21.33 14.93 -7.40
C ASP A 58 -21.35 13.40 -7.26
N ILE A 59 -20.18 12.81 -7.43
CA ILE A 59 -19.92 11.39 -7.27
C ILE A 59 -19.27 11.16 -5.91
N ASP A 60 -19.93 10.31 -5.14
CA ASP A 60 -19.39 9.72 -3.93
C ASP A 60 -18.42 8.58 -4.29
N ILE A 61 -17.11 8.84 -4.12
CA ILE A 61 -16.04 7.92 -4.53
C ILE A 61 -16.05 6.65 -3.68
N SER A 62 -16.55 6.70 -2.44
CA SER A 62 -16.61 5.55 -1.55
C SER A 62 -17.54 4.45 -2.06
N LYS A 63 -18.36 4.73 -3.07
CA LYS A 63 -19.19 3.73 -3.77
C LYS A 63 -18.40 2.91 -4.78
N TYR A 64 -17.19 3.33 -5.14
CA TYR A 64 -16.44 2.80 -6.26
C TYR A 64 -15.05 2.34 -5.88
N ILE A 65 -14.35 3.12 -5.06
CA ILE A 65 -12.96 2.87 -4.72
C ILE A 65 -12.85 2.50 -3.24
N LYS A 66 -12.12 1.42 -2.94
CA LYS A 66 -11.87 0.93 -1.58
C LYS A 66 -10.37 0.80 -1.34
N PRO A 67 -9.79 1.40 -0.29
CA PRO A 67 -8.46 1.06 0.15
C PRO A 67 -8.47 -0.35 0.76
N LEU A 68 -7.47 -1.17 0.41
CA LEU A 68 -7.36 -2.57 0.83
C LEU A 68 -6.25 -2.80 1.84
N SER A 69 -5.10 -2.15 1.64
CA SER A 69 -3.92 -2.35 2.49
C SER A 69 -3.03 -1.12 2.45
N ALA A 70 -2.27 -0.88 3.52
CA ALA A 70 -1.25 0.14 3.58
C ALA A 70 0.01 -0.39 4.27
N VAL A 71 1.16 -0.20 3.62
CA VAL A 71 2.47 -0.62 4.14
C VAL A 71 3.45 0.54 4.06
N LEU A 72 4.00 0.92 5.20
CA LEU A 72 5.03 1.95 5.31
C LEU A 72 6.42 1.32 5.10
N ARG A 73 7.16 1.83 4.12
CA ARG A 73 8.54 1.47 3.82
C ARG A 73 9.48 2.44 4.50
N LEU A 74 10.06 2.03 5.62
CA LEU A 74 11.05 2.82 6.34
C LEU A 74 12.45 2.54 5.78
N GLY A 75 13.07 3.58 5.22
CA GLY A 75 14.40 3.51 4.62
C GLY A 75 15.49 3.13 5.62
N ARG A 76 16.46 2.34 5.17
CA ARG A 76 17.58 1.88 5.99
C ARG A 76 18.71 2.91 6.04
N ALA A 77 19.50 2.89 7.11
CA ALA A 77 20.61 3.83 7.30
C ALA A 77 21.61 3.74 6.13
N GLY A 78 21.94 4.88 5.51
CA GLY A 78 22.91 4.96 4.41
C GLY A 78 22.43 4.37 3.08
N ALA A 79 21.18 3.91 2.98
CA ALA A 79 20.61 3.50 1.71
C ALA A 79 20.38 4.71 0.79
N LEU A 80 20.56 4.51 -0.52
CA LEU A 80 20.32 5.56 -1.52
C LEU A 80 18.82 5.79 -1.79
N THR A 81 18.03 4.72 -1.65
CA THR A 81 16.59 4.70 -1.92
C THR A 81 15.87 3.80 -0.92
N ASP A 82 14.55 3.93 -0.85
CA ASP A 82 13.67 3.08 -0.05
C ASP A 82 13.50 1.65 -0.61
N HIS A 83 14.12 1.31 -1.74
CA HIS A 83 14.20 -0.10 -2.18
C HIS A 83 14.93 -0.97 -1.15
N THR A 84 15.77 -0.37 -0.31
CA THR A 84 16.30 -0.99 0.89
C THR A 84 15.56 -0.43 2.10
N SER A 85 14.46 -1.08 2.47
CA SER A 85 13.57 -0.66 3.55
C SER A 85 13.14 -1.82 4.45
N ILE A 86 12.63 -1.46 5.63
CA ILE A 86 11.81 -2.33 6.45
C ILE A 86 10.34 -1.97 6.22
N PHE A 87 9.51 -2.98 6.04
CA PHE A 87 8.10 -2.83 5.73
C PHE A 87 7.32 -2.87 7.03
N TYR A 88 6.37 -1.96 7.23
CA TYR A 88 5.52 -1.93 8.40
C TYR A 88 4.06 -1.84 8.00
N ASN A 89 3.27 -2.82 8.43
CA ASN A 89 1.85 -2.86 8.19
C ASN A 89 1.12 -1.74 8.96
N ILE A 90 0.17 -1.10 8.29
CA ILE A 90 -0.70 -0.08 8.86
C ILE A 90 -2.12 -0.64 8.93
N ASP A 91 -2.71 -0.64 10.12
CA ASP A 91 -4.15 -0.87 10.22
C ASP A 91 -4.91 0.35 9.69
N LEU A 92 -5.62 0.18 8.57
CA LEU A 92 -6.37 1.24 7.91
C LEU A 92 -7.50 1.83 8.78
N LYS A 93 -7.97 1.11 9.82
CA LYS A 93 -9.02 1.62 10.69
C LYS A 93 -8.49 2.43 11.86
N SER A 94 -7.47 1.92 12.56
CA SER A 94 -6.89 2.63 13.71
C SER A 94 -5.75 3.57 13.34
N HIS A 95 -5.27 3.52 12.09
CA HIS A 95 -4.08 4.21 11.56
C HIS A 95 -2.80 3.90 12.33
N LYS A 96 -2.77 2.79 13.08
CA LYS A 96 -1.60 2.38 13.85
C LYS A 96 -0.70 1.50 13.01
N ILE A 97 0.60 1.67 13.23
CA ILE A 97 1.61 0.73 12.78
C ILE A 97 1.52 -0.54 13.63
N THR A 98 1.30 -1.71 13.04
CA THR A 98 0.98 -2.94 13.79
C THR A 98 2.13 -3.92 13.86
N HIS A 99 2.82 -4.20 12.75
CA HIS A 99 3.95 -5.12 12.73
C HIS A 99 4.89 -4.82 11.56
N GLY A 100 6.19 -5.07 11.76
CA GLY A 100 7.21 -4.90 10.74
C GLY A 100 7.71 -6.22 10.16
N SER A 101 8.13 -6.23 8.90
CA SER A 101 8.71 -7.38 8.21
C SER A 101 9.82 -6.94 7.24
N THR A 102 10.56 -7.92 6.71
CA THR A 102 11.48 -7.66 5.58
C THR A 102 11.10 -8.55 4.41
N ASN A 103 11.23 -8.02 3.19
CA ASN A 103 11.10 -8.79 1.96
C ASN A 103 12.46 -9.32 1.45
N SER A 104 13.49 -9.32 2.30
CA SER A 104 14.89 -9.61 1.94
C SER A 104 15.08 -10.96 1.21
N HIS A 105 14.13 -11.88 1.37
CA HIS A 105 14.14 -13.18 0.69
C HIS A 105 13.61 -13.14 -0.75
N TRP A 106 12.77 -12.17 -1.13
CA TRP A 106 12.10 -12.13 -2.44
C TRP A 106 13.02 -11.67 -3.58
N TYR A 107 14.07 -10.91 -3.28
CA TYR A 107 15.06 -10.44 -4.26
C TYR A 107 16.34 -11.29 -4.30
N GLN A 108 16.43 -12.38 -3.53
CA GLN A 108 17.62 -13.24 -3.44
C GLN A 108 17.49 -14.51 -4.30
N ILE A 109 17.17 -14.36 -5.58
CA ILE A 109 17.19 -15.49 -6.54
C ILE A 109 18.59 -15.57 -7.15
N GLY A 110 19.41 -16.55 -6.73
CA GLY A 110 20.71 -16.83 -7.32
C GLY A 110 21.47 -18.00 -6.67
N LEU A 111 22.05 -18.88 -7.50
CA LEU A 111 22.75 -20.13 -7.11
C LEU A 111 24.00 -19.93 -6.23
N TRP A 112 24.52 -18.70 -6.11
CA TRP A 112 25.82 -18.42 -5.48
C TRP A 112 25.79 -18.37 -3.93
N LYS A 113 24.64 -18.60 -3.28
CA LYS A 113 24.50 -18.41 -1.82
C LYS A 113 24.43 -19.66 -0.95
N ASN A 114 24.49 -20.87 -1.50
CA ASN A 114 24.67 -22.07 -0.67
C ASN A 114 25.97 -22.04 0.18
N LEU A 115 26.91 -21.14 -0.15
CA LEU A 115 28.12 -20.89 0.65
C LEU A 115 27.96 -19.81 1.72
N SER A 116 27.06 -18.83 1.55
CA SER A 116 26.82 -17.80 2.58
C SER A 116 25.66 -18.15 3.53
N SER A 117 24.85 -19.16 3.20
CA SER A 117 23.69 -19.57 4.03
C SER A 117 24.09 -20.28 5.32
N LEU A 118 25.34 -20.76 5.43
CA LEU A 118 25.88 -21.38 6.65
C LEU A 118 26.14 -20.38 7.79
N TRP A 119 26.23 -19.08 7.49
CA TRP A 119 26.34 -18.03 8.52
C TRP A 119 25.00 -17.35 8.83
N SER A 120 24.05 -17.37 7.89
CA SER A 120 22.69 -16.85 8.12
C SER A 120 21.80 -17.82 8.88
N SER A 121 22.08 -19.13 8.84
CA SER A 121 21.31 -20.16 9.57
C SER A 121 21.59 -20.23 11.07
N LYS A 122 22.62 -19.53 11.57
CA LYS A 122 22.97 -19.48 13.01
C LYS A 122 22.27 -18.34 13.77
N LEU A 123 21.64 -17.41 13.05
CA LEU A 123 20.61 -16.51 13.55
C LEU A 123 19.28 -17.07 13.05
N GLY A 124 18.57 -17.83 13.88
CA GLY A 124 17.27 -18.42 13.54
C GLY A 124 16.23 -17.35 13.15
N LEU A 125 16.30 -16.88 11.91
CA LEU A 125 15.41 -15.93 11.28
C LEU A 125 14.14 -16.68 10.86
N ASP A 126 13.28 -16.90 11.85
CA ASP A 126 11.87 -17.17 11.64
C ASP A 126 11.33 -16.08 10.71
N SER A 127 10.62 -16.48 9.65
CA SER A 127 9.92 -15.61 8.70
C SER A 127 8.76 -14.81 9.34
N ARG A 128 8.76 -14.71 10.67
CA ARG A 128 7.80 -14.05 11.56
C ARG A 128 8.47 -13.16 12.61
N ASN A 129 9.72 -12.75 12.41
CA ASN A 129 10.33 -11.71 13.24
C ASN A 129 9.63 -10.38 12.96
N HIS A 130 8.50 -10.16 13.63
CA HIS A 130 7.80 -8.89 13.64
C HIS A 130 8.73 -7.84 14.23
N PHE A 131 9.23 -6.95 13.38
CA PHE A 131 10.04 -5.83 13.83
C PHE A 131 9.12 -4.86 14.55
N ASN A 132 9.23 -4.78 15.87
CA ASN A 132 8.52 -3.76 16.65
C ASN A 132 9.27 -2.41 16.64
N ILE A 133 10.59 -2.48 16.46
CA ILE A 133 11.53 -1.36 16.39
C ILE A 133 12.20 -1.34 15.02
N HIS A 134 12.74 -0.18 14.62
CA HIS A 134 13.61 -0.12 13.46
C HIS A 134 14.94 -0.85 13.75
N PRO A 135 15.52 -1.63 12.82
CA PRO A 135 16.70 -2.43 13.12
C PRO A 135 18.03 -1.66 13.10
N ASP A 136 18.05 -0.43 12.55
CA ASP A 136 19.27 0.42 12.56
C ASP A 136 19.28 1.34 13.77
N PRO A 137 20.46 1.62 14.36
CA PRO A 137 20.63 2.64 15.39
C PRO A 137 20.01 4.00 14.99
N PRO A 138 19.31 4.69 15.91
CA PRO A 138 19.20 4.41 17.34
C PRO A 138 18.08 3.41 17.71
N ASN A 139 17.60 2.62 16.76
CA ASN A 139 16.54 1.62 16.93
C ASN A 139 15.21 2.20 17.45
N PRO A 140 14.65 3.24 16.79
CA PRO A 140 13.40 3.84 17.23
C PRO A 140 12.25 2.83 17.32
N GLN A 141 11.37 3.01 18.30
CA GLN A 141 10.13 2.24 18.43
C GLN A 141 9.14 2.65 17.33
N VAL A 142 8.70 1.68 16.53
CA VAL A 142 7.85 1.91 15.35
C VAL A 142 6.43 1.40 15.59
N VAL A 143 6.29 0.13 15.97
CA VAL A 143 4.98 -0.49 16.21
C VAL A 143 4.25 0.20 17.37
N GLY A 144 2.94 0.39 17.19
CA GLY A 144 2.04 1.08 18.11
C GLY A 144 1.94 2.59 17.88
N LYS A 145 2.78 3.17 17.02
CA LYS A 145 2.70 4.58 16.64
C LYS A 145 1.52 4.79 15.69
N LEU A 146 0.89 5.96 15.79
CA LEU A 146 -0.14 6.42 14.86
C LEU A 146 0.54 7.06 13.65
N VAL A 147 -0.01 6.86 12.45
CA VAL A 147 0.33 7.61 11.24
C VAL A 147 -0.52 8.89 11.19
N PRO A 148 0.06 10.08 11.38
CA PRO A 148 -0.67 11.34 11.20
C PRO A 148 -1.14 11.51 9.76
N ASP A 149 -2.31 12.14 9.57
CA ASP A 149 -2.89 12.46 8.27
C ASP A 149 -3.13 11.25 7.35
N MET A 150 -3.31 10.04 7.92
CA MET A 150 -3.59 8.83 7.15
C MET A 150 -4.90 8.95 6.36
N ASP A 151 -5.95 9.52 6.95
CA ASP A 151 -7.22 9.81 6.25
C ASP A 151 -7.01 10.68 5.00
N LYS A 152 -6.13 11.67 5.10
CA LYS A 152 -5.78 12.55 3.98
C LYS A 152 -5.03 11.77 2.89
N ALA A 153 -4.12 10.88 3.26
CA ALA A 153 -3.44 10.01 2.30
C ALA A 153 -4.43 9.05 1.60
N ILE A 154 -5.33 8.42 2.36
CA ILE A 154 -6.40 7.57 1.84
C ILE A 154 -7.25 8.35 0.83
N LYS A 155 -7.73 9.54 1.22
CA LYS A 155 -8.50 10.43 0.35
C LYS A 155 -7.77 10.73 -0.97
N ILE A 156 -6.49 11.10 -0.89
CA ILE A 156 -5.69 11.43 -2.08
C ILE A 156 -5.61 10.24 -3.03
N VAL A 157 -5.33 9.03 -2.53
CA VAL A 157 -5.19 7.85 -3.39
C VAL A 157 -6.53 7.38 -3.95
N THR A 158 -7.62 7.45 -3.18
CA THR A 158 -8.95 7.05 -3.66
C THR A 158 -9.48 8.03 -4.69
N GLU A 159 -9.31 9.33 -4.48
CA GLU A 159 -9.62 10.35 -5.49
C GLU A 159 -8.81 10.17 -6.76
N SER A 160 -7.51 9.87 -6.62
CA SER A 160 -6.62 9.70 -7.77
C SER A 160 -6.96 8.45 -8.57
N HIS A 161 -7.26 7.34 -7.90
CA HIS A 161 -7.73 6.11 -8.57
C HIS A 161 -9.00 6.39 -9.35
N TYR A 162 -9.99 7.03 -8.73
CA TYR A 162 -11.24 7.35 -9.43
C TYR A 162 -11.02 8.27 -10.64
N LYS A 163 -10.29 9.39 -10.45
CA LYS A 163 -10.12 10.42 -11.48
C LYS A 163 -9.25 9.96 -12.65
N MET A 164 -8.21 9.17 -12.39
CA MET A 164 -7.22 8.80 -13.40
C MET A 164 -7.51 7.44 -14.04
N MET A 165 -8.07 6.49 -13.28
CA MET A 165 -8.10 5.09 -13.70
C MET A 165 -9.17 4.25 -13.00
N LYS A 166 -10.37 4.80 -12.87
CA LYS A 166 -11.52 4.08 -12.29
C LYS A 166 -11.78 2.72 -12.93
N ASP A 167 -11.41 2.50 -14.19
CA ASP A 167 -11.61 1.22 -14.86
C ASP A 167 -10.54 0.17 -14.55
N VAL A 168 -9.45 0.54 -13.86
CA VAL A 168 -8.40 -0.39 -13.44
C VAL A 168 -8.77 -1.01 -12.09
N PRO A 169 -8.86 -2.35 -11.97
CA PRO A 169 -9.37 -3.02 -10.78
C PRO A 169 -8.50 -2.83 -9.54
N LEU A 170 -7.19 -2.88 -9.68
CA LEU A 170 -6.24 -2.81 -8.56
C LEU A 170 -5.09 -1.88 -8.89
N VAL A 171 -4.76 -1.03 -7.93
CA VAL A 171 -3.68 -0.05 -8.08
C VAL A 171 -2.92 0.07 -6.76
N GLY A 172 -1.59 0.04 -6.83
CA GLY A 172 -0.71 0.38 -5.73
C GLY A 172 -0.13 1.78 -5.88
N TRP A 173 -0.39 2.64 -4.90
CA TRP A 173 0.08 4.02 -4.86
C TRP A 173 1.26 4.16 -3.92
N ASP A 174 2.34 4.77 -4.37
CA ASP A 174 3.41 5.21 -3.47
C ASP A 174 3.20 6.65 -3.04
N VAL A 175 3.01 6.79 -1.75
CA VAL A 175 2.70 8.05 -1.08
C VAL A 175 3.92 8.47 -0.26
N ALA A 176 4.36 9.70 -0.40
CA ALA A 176 5.40 10.29 0.45
C ALA A 176 4.79 11.30 1.42
N PHE A 177 5.14 11.16 2.70
CA PHE A 177 4.81 12.13 3.75
C PHE A 177 6.01 13.05 3.98
N THR A 178 5.91 14.27 3.48
CA THR A 178 7.04 15.20 3.37
C THR A 178 6.84 16.45 4.23
N THR A 179 7.89 17.27 4.35
CA THR A 179 7.81 18.58 5.01
C THR A 179 6.88 19.57 4.28
N GLU A 180 6.61 19.33 3.00
CA GLU A 180 5.82 20.18 2.12
C GLU A 180 4.37 19.65 1.93
N GLY A 181 4.08 18.44 2.42
CA GLY A 181 2.76 17.82 2.31
C GLY A 181 2.82 16.33 1.94
N ILE A 182 1.68 15.82 1.45
CA ILE A 182 1.54 14.43 1.01
C ILE A 182 1.59 14.42 -0.52
N PHE A 183 2.50 13.63 -1.09
CA PHE A 183 2.70 13.52 -2.53
C PHE A 183 2.51 12.10 -3.03
N LEU A 184 1.93 11.95 -4.21
CA LEU A 184 1.95 10.70 -4.98
C LEU A 184 3.22 10.67 -5.83
N LEU A 185 4.02 9.63 -5.66
CA LEU A 185 5.29 9.47 -6.38
C LEU A 185 5.15 8.57 -7.60
N GLU A 186 4.50 7.42 -7.43
CA GLU A 186 4.31 6.45 -8.50
C GLU A 186 3.01 5.67 -8.34
N VAL A 187 2.57 5.11 -9.46
CA VAL A 187 1.41 4.23 -9.57
C VAL A 187 1.85 2.88 -10.11
N ASN A 188 1.40 1.80 -9.49
CA ASN A 188 1.80 0.44 -9.82
C ASN A 188 0.58 -0.41 -10.17
N LEU A 189 0.51 -0.87 -11.42
CA LEU A 189 -0.62 -1.66 -11.93
C LEU A 189 -0.44 -3.17 -11.76
N SER A 190 0.79 -3.59 -11.43
CA SER A 190 1.11 -4.93 -10.95
C SER A 190 1.68 -4.79 -9.55
N CYS A 191 0.80 -4.50 -8.59
CA CYS A 191 1.21 -4.19 -7.22
C CYS A 191 1.23 -5.43 -6.32
N ASN A 192 2.25 -5.50 -5.46
CA ASN A 192 2.35 -6.47 -4.37
C ASN A 192 1.85 -5.82 -3.07
N PHE A 193 1.21 -6.59 -2.20
CA PHE A 193 0.75 -6.19 -0.88
C PHE A 193 1.88 -6.05 0.16
N PHE A 194 3.10 -6.51 -0.14
CA PHE A 194 4.28 -6.41 0.73
C PHE A 194 4.05 -6.95 2.16
N GLN A 195 3.31 -8.05 2.28
CA GLN A 195 2.88 -8.64 3.56
C GLN A 195 1.99 -7.72 4.42
N GLY A 196 1.40 -6.68 3.83
CA GLY A 196 0.36 -5.90 4.48
C GLY A 196 -0.89 -6.74 4.74
N ASP A 197 -1.59 -6.42 5.82
CA ASP A 197 -2.88 -7.01 6.12
C ASP A 197 -3.92 -6.47 5.15
N PHE A 198 -4.85 -7.35 4.76
CA PHE A 198 -6.03 -7.00 3.99
C PHE A 198 -7.12 -8.05 4.20
N ASP A 199 -8.37 -7.69 3.86
CA ASP A 199 -9.48 -8.63 3.84
C ASP A 199 -9.34 -9.59 2.65
N MET A 200 -8.78 -10.78 2.92
CA MET A 200 -8.56 -11.82 1.93
C MET A 200 -9.88 -12.33 1.34
N SER A 201 -10.94 -12.45 2.15
CA SER A 201 -12.24 -12.91 1.69
C SER A 201 -12.86 -11.94 0.69
N TYR A 202 -12.81 -10.64 1.01
CA TYR A 202 -13.20 -9.58 0.07
C TYR A 202 -12.33 -9.63 -1.20
N TYR A 203 -11.01 -9.73 -1.06
CA TYR A 203 -10.08 -9.72 -2.20
C TYR A 203 -10.33 -10.89 -3.16
N ILE A 204 -10.48 -12.12 -2.64
CA ILE A 204 -10.75 -13.30 -3.48
C ILE A 204 -12.08 -13.14 -4.21
N LYS A 205 -13.13 -12.72 -3.51
CA LYS A 205 -14.45 -12.47 -4.14
C LYS A 205 -14.34 -11.40 -5.23
N PHE A 206 -13.69 -10.30 -4.93
CA PHE A 206 -13.46 -9.19 -5.84
C PHE A 206 -12.75 -9.65 -7.12
N MET A 207 -11.65 -10.40 -6.99
CA MET A 207 -10.89 -10.93 -8.12
C MET A 207 -11.70 -11.93 -8.95
N ASN A 208 -12.39 -12.87 -8.28
CA ASN A 208 -13.25 -13.85 -8.95
C ASN A 208 -14.32 -13.15 -9.81
N ASP A 209 -14.96 -12.14 -9.25
CA ASP A 209 -16.02 -11.41 -9.94
C ASP A 209 -15.47 -10.67 -11.17
N TYR A 210 -14.28 -10.05 -11.08
CA TYR A 210 -13.60 -9.48 -12.24
C TYR A 210 -13.29 -10.50 -13.34
N PHE A 211 -12.86 -11.72 -12.99
CA PHE A 211 -12.63 -12.78 -13.99
C PHE A 211 -13.93 -13.24 -14.65
N ILE A 212 -15.03 -13.32 -13.90
CA ILE A 212 -16.36 -13.63 -14.45
C ILE A 212 -16.77 -12.58 -15.49
N ASP A 213 -16.59 -11.29 -15.21
CA ASP A 213 -16.92 -10.24 -16.19
C ASP A 213 -16.08 -10.32 -17.46
N LEU A 214 -14.78 -10.57 -17.31
CA LEU A 214 -13.89 -10.73 -18.46
C LEU A 214 -14.33 -11.90 -19.33
N GLN A 215 -14.76 -13.01 -18.73
CA GLN A 215 -15.29 -14.16 -19.44
C GLN A 215 -16.58 -13.79 -20.20
N LEU A 216 -17.55 -13.16 -19.52
CA LEU A 216 -18.80 -12.71 -20.14
C LEU A 216 -18.56 -11.73 -21.30
N TYR A 217 -17.63 -10.79 -21.13
CA TYR A 217 -17.25 -9.85 -22.17
C TYR A 217 -16.64 -10.56 -23.40
N GLN A 218 -15.77 -11.53 -23.18
CA GLN A 218 -15.18 -12.33 -24.26
C GLN A 218 -16.23 -13.16 -25.00
N ASP A 219 -17.18 -13.75 -24.29
CA ASP A 219 -18.23 -14.58 -24.90
C ASP A 219 -19.22 -13.74 -25.71
N ASN A 220 -19.59 -12.55 -25.20
CA ASN A 220 -20.42 -11.61 -25.96
C ASN A 220 -19.73 -11.16 -27.26
N LYS A 221 -18.42 -10.87 -27.22
CA LYS A 221 -17.65 -10.49 -28.41
C LYS A 221 -17.51 -11.60 -29.47
N LYS A 222 -17.62 -12.87 -29.08
CA LYS A 222 -17.59 -13.98 -30.05
C LYS A 222 -18.93 -14.17 -30.77
N ASN A 223 -20.01 -13.63 -30.20
CA ASN A 223 -21.37 -13.74 -30.72
C ASN A 223 -21.80 -12.52 -31.55
N GLU A 224 -20.96 -11.47 -31.62
CA GLU A 224 -21.08 -10.30 -32.52
C GLU A 224 -20.35 -10.54 -33.84
#